data_AF-A0A524P6V0-F1
#
_entry.id   AF-A0A524P6V0-F1
#
_cell.length_a   1.000
_cell.length_b   1.000
_cell.length_c   1.000
_cell.angle_alpha   90.00
_cell.angle_beta   90.00
_cell.angle_gamma   90.00
#
_symmetry.space_group_name_H-M   'P 1'
#
loop_
_entity.id
_entity.type
_entity.pdbx_description
1 polymer ?
#
loop_
_entity_poly.entity_id
_entity_poly.type
_entity_poly.pdbx_seq_one_letter_code
_entity_poly.pdbx_strand_id
1 'polypeptide(L)'
;MKGRNAAGKYPDDVQVEVSAACRENRPIELPASSLEKLGHQKRNPLKAVREFCLDCVGGNRAEVRRCTSVGCSLWVYRLGRNPFTDRKGPVVS
;
A
#
# COMPACT_ATOMS: atom_id res chain seq x y z
N MET A 1 -18.12 7.73 12.76
CA MET A 1 -16.87 6.94 12.71
C MET A 1 -16.99 5.93 11.57
N LYS A 2 -16.38 6.18 10.41
CA LYS A 2 -16.43 5.19 9.30
C LYS A 2 -15.37 4.13 9.58
N GLY A 3 -15.83 2.98 10.04
CA GLY A 3 -15.01 1.77 10.20
C GLY A 3 -14.31 1.47 8.88
N ARG A 4 -13.00 1.23 8.94
CA ARG A 4 -12.24 0.76 7.80
C ARG A 4 -12.56 -0.73 7.68
N ASN A 5 -13.41 -1.05 6.72
CA ASN A 5 -13.98 -2.37 6.51
C ASN A 5 -12.88 -3.43 6.54
N ALA A 6 -13.04 -4.43 7.42
CA ALA A 6 -12.31 -5.69 7.40
C ALA A 6 -12.86 -6.61 6.29
N ALA A 7 -12.99 -6.08 5.07
CA ALA A 7 -12.95 -6.94 3.90
C ALA A 7 -11.52 -7.50 3.87
N GLY A 8 -11.36 -8.82 3.74
CA GLY A 8 -10.05 -9.47 3.67
C GLY A 8 -9.12 -8.63 2.81
N LYS A 9 -8.06 -8.09 3.44
CA LYS A 9 -7.19 -7.06 2.84
C LYS A 9 -6.55 -7.54 1.53
N TYR A 10 -6.50 -8.86 1.39
CA TYR A 10 -6.15 -9.60 0.20
C TYR A 10 -7.33 -10.54 -0.06
N PRO A 11 -8.22 -10.23 -1.02
CA PRO A 11 -9.26 -11.16 -1.39
C PRO A 11 -8.60 -12.30 -2.17
N ASP A 12 -8.37 -13.42 -1.48
CA ASP A 12 -7.73 -14.62 -2.04
C ASP A 12 -8.58 -15.28 -3.14
N ASP A 13 -9.83 -14.83 -3.30
CA ASP A 13 -10.86 -15.35 -4.18
C ASP A 13 -11.07 -14.55 -5.48
N VAL A 14 -10.29 -13.48 -5.73
CA VAL A 14 -10.40 -12.74 -6.99
C VAL A 14 -9.74 -13.51 -8.14
N GLN A 15 -10.55 -14.20 -8.92
CA GLN A 15 -10.13 -14.79 -10.19
C GLN A 15 -9.89 -13.69 -11.22
N VAL A 16 -8.64 -13.29 -11.38
CA VAL A 16 -8.24 -12.43 -12.50
C VAL A 16 -8.10 -13.32 -13.73
N GLU A 17 -8.96 -13.14 -14.72
CA GLU A 17 -8.60 -13.59 -16.07
C GLU A 17 -7.44 -12.70 -16.54
N VAL A 18 -6.22 -13.12 -16.20
CA VAL A 18 -4.99 -12.55 -16.76
C VAL A 18 -4.98 -12.96 -18.23
N SER A 19 -5.75 -12.23 -19.05
CA SER A 19 -5.79 -12.46 -20.48
C SER A 19 -4.37 -12.48 -21.03
N ALA A 20 -4.15 -13.27 -22.09
CA ALA A 20 -2.85 -13.53 -22.71
C ALA A 20 -2.02 -12.27 -23.10
N ALA A 21 -2.57 -11.06 -22.94
CA ALA A 21 -1.87 -9.78 -23.06
C ALA A 21 -0.85 -9.53 -21.94
N CYS A 22 -1.09 -9.96 -20.68
CA CYS A 22 -0.11 -9.80 -19.59
C CYS A 22 0.83 -11.00 -19.55
N ARG A 23 1.80 -11.06 -20.47
CA ARG A 23 2.75 -12.18 -20.59
C ARG A 23 3.51 -12.49 -19.29
N GLU A 24 3.55 -11.57 -18.32
CA GLU A 24 4.41 -11.64 -17.12
C GLU A 24 3.76 -11.06 -15.85
N ASN A 25 2.43 -11.04 -15.70
CA ASN A 25 1.76 -10.41 -14.54
C ASN A 25 2.24 -8.97 -14.28
N ARG A 26 2.02 -8.07 -15.25
CA ARG A 26 2.39 -6.65 -15.15
C ARG A 26 1.16 -5.79 -14.85
N PRO A 27 0.82 -5.48 -13.58
CA PRO A 27 -0.36 -4.68 -13.24
C PRO A 27 -0.41 -3.29 -13.90
N ILE A 28 0.74 -2.75 -14.33
CA ILE A 28 0.82 -1.47 -15.05
C ILE A 28 0.18 -1.52 -16.44
N GLU A 29 0.03 -2.70 -17.02
CA GLU A 29 -0.58 -2.91 -18.33
C GLU A 29 -2.09 -3.19 -18.22
N LEU A 30 -2.62 -3.39 -17.01
CA LEU A 30 -4.04 -3.60 -16.78
C LEU A 30 -4.81 -2.27 -16.85
N PRO A 31 -6.02 -2.25 -17.45
CA PRO A 31 -6.86 -1.06 -17.40
C PRO A 31 -7.29 -0.78 -15.95
N ALA A 32 -7.53 0.50 -15.63
CA ALA A 32 -7.90 0.93 -14.29
C ALA A 32 -9.15 0.21 -13.75
N SER A 33 -10.13 -0.05 -14.61
CA SER A 33 -11.35 -0.79 -14.27
C SER A 33 -11.07 -2.23 -13.82
N SER A 34 -10.03 -2.87 -14.36
CA SER A 34 -9.59 -4.19 -13.89
C SER A 34 -8.97 -4.07 -12.51
N LEU A 35 -8.06 -3.11 -12.28
CA LEU A 35 -7.44 -2.90 -10.96
C LEU A 35 -8.47 -2.59 -9.87
N GLU A 36 -9.51 -1.81 -10.18
CA GLU A 36 -10.60 -1.50 -9.27
C GLU A 36 -11.42 -2.75 -8.88
N LYS A 37 -11.69 -3.65 -9.84
CA LYS A 37 -12.34 -4.94 -9.57
C LYS A 37 -11.49 -5.85 -8.67
N LEU A 38 -10.16 -5.73 -8.73
CA LEU A 38 -9.23 -6.40 -7.80
C LEU A 38 -9.19 -5.76 -6.40
N GLY A 39 -9.96 -4.69 -6.17
CA GLY A 39 -9.94 -3.95 -4.91
C GLY A 39 -8.79 -2.94 -4.80
N HIS A 40 -8.01 -2.72 -5.87
CA HIS A 40 -6.97 -1.69 -5.88
C HIS A 40 -7.58 -0.33 -6.18
N GLN A 41 -7.35 0.63 -5.29
CA GLN A 41 -7.78 2.02 -5.47
C GLN A 41 -6.59 2.94 -5.71
N LYS A 42 -6.82 3.99 -6.51
CA LYS A 42 -5.84 5.08 -6.70
C LYS A 42 -5.53 5.73 -5.35
N ARG A 43 -4.32 5.51 -4.84
CA ARG A 43 -3.85 6.06 -3.57
C ARG A 43 -2.40 6.48 -3.65
N ASN A 44 -2.00 7.33 -2.69
CA ASN A 44 -0.60 7.73 -2.58
C ASN A 44 0.27 6.49 -2.23
N PRO A 45 1.32 6.16 -3.01
CA PRO A 45 2.19 5.02 -2.73
C PRO A 45 2.79 5.04 -1.32
N LEU A 46 3.12 6.20 -0.77
CA LEU A 46 3.65 6.33 0.59
C LEU A 46 2.60 5.97 1.65
N LYS A 47 1.31 6.22 1.39
CA LYS A 47 0.23 5.73 2.27
C LYS A 47 0.12 4.20 2.21
N ALA A 48 0.34 3.60 1.04
CA ALA A 48 0.38 2.15 0.88
C ALA A 48 1.54 1.53 1.67
N VAL A 49 2.74 2.11 1.57
CA VAL A 49 3.92 1.67 2.35
C VAL A 49 3.66 1.78 3.85
N ARG A 50 3.08 2.89 4.32
CA ARG A 50 2.74 3.04 5.74
C ARG A 50 1.76 1.97 6.21
N GLU A 51 0.79 1.61 5.38
CA GLU A 51 -0.16 0.55 5.69
C GLU A 51 0.49 -0.83 5.73
N PHE A 52 1.42 -1.12 4.82
CA PHE A 52 2.25 -2.32 4.87
C PHE A 52 3.07 -2.36 6.16
N CYS A 53 3.70 -1.25 6.55
CA CYS A 53 4.45 -1.18 7.81
C CYS A 53 3.55 -1.42 9.02
N LEU A 54 2.28 -0.98 8.98
CA LEU A 54 1.32 -1.26 10.05
C LEU A 54 1.05 -2.76 10.15
N ASP A 55 0.80 -3.45 9.04
CA ASP A 55 0.61 -4.91 9.06
C ASP A 55 1.86 -5.63 9.57
N CYS A 56 3.04 -5.22 9.08
CA CYS A 56 4.32 -5.83 9.42
C CYS A 56 4.62 -5.81 10.92
N VAL A 57 4.19 -4.77 11.65
CA VAL A 57 4.39 -4.65 13.11
C VAL A 57 3.16 -5.09 13.93
N GLY A 58 2.18 -5.75 13.31
CA GLY A 58 0.99 -6.25 13.99
C GLY A 58 -0.08 -5.19 14.31
N GLY A 59 -0.17 -4.12 13.51
CA GLY A 59 -1.21 -3.10 13.58
C GLY A 59 -0.92 -1.94 14.54
N ASN A 60 0.20 -1.96 15.27
CA ASN A 60 0.52 -0.92 16.23
C ASN A 60 1.25 0.29 15.59
N ARG A 61 0.56 1.43 15.53
CA ARG A 61 1.10 2.71 15.01
C ARG A 61 2.34 3.19 15.75
N ALA A 62 2.48 2.89 17.04
CA ALA A 62 3.64 3.30 17.83
C ALA A 62 4.88 2.47 17.45
N GLU A 63 4.70 1.18 17.19
CA GLU A 63 5.77 0.29 16.75
C GLU A 63 6.28 0.64 15.36
N VAL A 64 5.43 1.12 14.44
CA VAL A 64 5.91 1.68 13.17
C VAL A 64 6.89 2.83 13.38
N ARG A 65 6.66 3.70 14.37
CA ARG A 65 7.56 4.81 14.69
C ARG A 65 8.86 4.32 15.31
N ARG A 66 8.78 3.33 16.19
CA ARG A 66 9.90 2.74 16.94
C ARG A 66 10.64 1.61 16.22
N CYS A 67 10.20 1.24 15.01
CA CYS A 67 10.82 0.17 14.23
C CYS A 67 12.33 0.38 14.08
N THR A 68 13.10 -0.59 14.57
CA THR A 68 14.57 -0.59 14.61
C THR A 68 15.21 -1.28 13.39
N SER A 69 14.40 -1.83 12.47
CA SER A 69 14.85 -2.53 11.27
C SER A 69 15.41 -1.58 10.21
N VAL A 70 16.51 -0.89 10.51
CA VAL A 70 17.13 0.13 9.63
C VAL A 70 17.61 -0.42 8.29
N GLY A 71 17.88 -1.73 8.20
CA GLY A 71 18.21 -2.42 6.95
C GLY A 71 17.00 -2.67 6.04
N CYS A 72 15.78 -2.44 6.51
CA CYS A 72 14.59 -2.57 5.67
C CYS A 72 14.54 -1.42 4.65
N SER A 73 14.40 -1.75 3.37
CA SER A 73 14.29 -0.78 2.27
C SER A 73 13.10 0.19 2.42
N LEU A 74 12.05 -0.24 3.13
CA LEU A 74 10.87 0.58 3.41
C LEU A 74 11.02 1.45 4.67
N TRP A 75 12.06 1.26 5.49
CA TRP A 75 12.22 1.93 6.78
C TRP A 75 12.21 3.46 6.64
N VAL A 76 12.88 3.99 5.60
CA VAL A 76 12.94 5.43 5.31
C VAL A 76 11.57 6.03 4.96
N TYR A 77 10.62 5.21 4.49
CA TYR A 77 9.29 5.63 4.04
C TYR A 77 8.16 5.25 5.01
N ARG A 78 8.44 4.51 6.09
CA ARG A 78 7.45 3.92 7.02
C ARG A 78 6.46 4.92 7.63
N LEU A 79 6.85 6.19 7.70
CA LEU A 79 6.00 7.28 8.20
C LEU A 79 5.08 7.89 7.14
N GLY A 80 5.07 7.36 5.92
CA GLY A 80 4.25 7.85 4.81
C GLY A 80 4.76 9.16 4.22
N ARG A 81 6.07 9.44 4.36
CA ARG A 81 6.76 10.61 3.81
C ARG A 81 8.04 10.16 3.11
N ASN A 82 8.45 10.90 2.09
CA ASN A 82 9.71 10.68 1.41
C ASN A 82 10.74 11.68 1.99
N PRO A 83 11.81 11.24 2.67
CA PRO A 83 12.81 12.14 3.23
C PRO A 83 13.70 12.80 2.17
N PHE A 84 13.69 12.30 0.93
CA PHE A 84 14.51 12.81 -0.18
C PHE A 84 13.80 13.85 -1.05
N THR A 85 12.61 14.31 -0.66
CA THR A 85 11.89 15.35 -1.39
C THR A 85 11.46 16.49 -0.47
N ASP A 86 11.64 17.73 -0.91
CA ASP A 86 11.19 18.93 -0.19
C ASP A 86 9.69 19.24 -0.43
N ARG A 87 8.97 18.31 -1.07
CA ARG A 87 7.52 18.44 -1.22
C ARG A 87 6.87 18.15 0.12
N LYS A 88 6.66 19.19 0.93
CA LYS A 88 5.75 19.15 2.07
C LYS A 88 4.36 18.79 1.55
N GLY A 89 4.00 17.51 1.64
CA GLY A 89 2.62 17.09 1.41
C GLY A 89 1.68 17.81 2.37
N PRO A 90 0.37 17.93 2.06
CA PRO A 90 -0.58 18.53 2.97
C PRO A 90 -0.47 17.84 4.33
N VAL A 91 -0.18 18.62 5.37
CA VAL A 91 -0.16 18.16 6.75
C VAL A 91 -1.61 17.87 7.11
N VAL A 92 -2.05 16.62 6.90
CA VAL A 92 -3.30 16.13 7.45
C VAL A 92 -3.05 15.85 8.93
N SER A 93 -3.41 16.84 9.74
CA SER A 93 -3.49 16.80 11.20
C SER A 93 -4.50 15.76 11.67
#